data_AF-F1L8Q3-F1
#
_entry.id   AF-F1L8Q3-F1
#
_cell.length_a   1.000
_cell.length_b   1.000
_cell.length_c   1.000
_cell.angle_alpha   90.00
_cell.angle_beta   90.00
_cell.angle_gamma   90.00
#
_symmetry.space_group_name_H-M   'P 1'
#
loop_
_entity.id
_entity.type
_entity.pdbx_description
1 polymer ?
#
loop_
_entity_poly.entity_id
_entity_poly.type
_entity_poly.pdbx_seq_one_letter_code
_entity_poly.pdbx_strand_id
1 'polypeptide(L)'
;MHDFMDMEAVSLLMQEMIEYDYFLKTTKTNEFLTRSLEYPTSVLKQWKGRQSSRVWQIIVKRINEDGRQSLYHSILNGKLLELALDNCANFIVQEFIANANSEELAADIFDELLDNLVDIYEHKKWSVIKGLIQAAARHECHQSALLLRLRALFNSSKKSTKHAFLPNVFTLNAAEVVQGADGRVNFDISKGNLHGSLLLQDLLALKHNKTVVYSMLSLSKKTILELAHDQKGSYVLQAFIKSPFVNDEDKFPPAAFLKKKWWDLIDDNIASHVFDAIWDNGLFTIDEKQQIMMTLCDAQKQKKSSLQRIILRRLDARGFLENRNKWLQTEMKRMHNSKKATK
;
A
#
# COMPACT_ATOMS: atom_id res chain seq x y z
N MET A 1 -15.30 2.20 -34.88
CA MET A 1 -14.58 1.55 -33.76
C MET A 1 -15.11 2.01 -32.40
N HIS A 2 -15.50 3.29 -32.24
CA HIS A 2 -16.06 3.83 -31.00
C HIS A 2 -17.27 3.06 -30.44
N ASP A 3 -18.15 2.53 -31.30
CA ASP A 3 -19.33 1.78 -30.86
C ASP A 3 -19.05 0.30 -30.52
N PHE A 4 -17.88 -0.22 -30.90
CA PHE A 4 -17.52 -1.63 -30.71
C PHE A 4 -16.64 -1.89 -29.48
N MET A 5 -16.10 -0.84 -28.85
CA MET A 5 -15.21 -0.99 -27.69
C MET A 5 -15.90 -1.65 -26.49
N ASP A 6 -17.24 -1.57 -26.41
CA ASP A 6 -18.01 -2.26 -25.37
C ASP A 6 -18.29 -3.74 -25.68
N MET A 7 -17.88 -4.24 -26.86
CA MET A 7 -17.87 -5.67 -27.16
C MET A 7 -16.66 -6.32 -26.49
N GLU A 8 -16.88 -7.42 -25.77
CA GLU A 8 -15.85 -8.11 -24.99
C GLU A 8 -14.61 -8.49 -25.80
N ALA A 9 -14.79 -9.16 -26.95
CA ALA A 9 -13.67 -9.57 -27.80
C ALA A 9 -12.85 -8.39 -28.33
N VAL A 10 -13.51 -7.28 -28.68
CA VAL A 10 -12.84 -6.07 -29.16
C VAL A 10 -12.10 -5.39 -28.01
N SER A 11 -12.72 -5.29 -26.84
CA SER A 11 -12.10 -4.73 -25.63
C SER A 11 -10.83 -5.48 -25.27
N LEU A 12 -10.86 -6.82 -25.21
CA LEU A 12 -9.69 -7.64 -24.88
C LEU A 12 -8.54 -7.43 -25.88
N LEU A 13 -8.83 -7.46 -27.18
CA LEU A 13 -7.81 -7.21 -28.21
C LEU A 13 -7.22 -5.80 -28.11
N MET A 14 -8.05 -4.78 -27.84
CA MET A 14 -7.56 -3.41 -27.66
C MET A 14 -6.67 -3.28 -26.43
N GLN A 15 -7.02 -3.92 -25.32
CA GLN A 15 -6.19 -3.93 -24.11
C GLN A 15 -4.80 -4.52 -24.38
N GLU A 16 -4.72 -5.63 -25.12
CA GLU A 16 -3.43 -6.20 -25.54
C GLU A 16 -2.66 -5.27 -26.47
N MET A 17 -3.32 -4.66 -27.47
CA MET A 17 -2.67 -3.72 -28.40
C MET A 17 -2.07 -2.51 -27.68
N ILE A 18 -2.74 -1.97 -26.65
CA ILE A 18 -2.23 -0.85 -25.86
C ILE A 18 -1.01 -1.27 -25.03
N GLU A 19 -1.04 -2.47 -24.43
CA GLU A 19 0.12 -3.00 -23.70
C GLU A 19 1.31 -3.23 -24.64
N TYR A 20 1.08 -3.77 -25.85
CA TYR A 20 2.14 -3.90 -26.86
C TYR A 20 2.70 -2.55 -27.31
N ASP A 21 1.85 -1.55 -27.57
CA ASP A 21 2.29 -0.18 -27.90
C ASP A 21 3.18 0.40 -26.79
N TYR A 22 2.80 0.19 -25.52
CA TYR A 22 3.60 0.60 -24.38
C TYR A 22 4.96 -0.12 -24.32
N PHE A 23 5.01 -1.44 -24.53
CA PHE A 23 6.26 -2.20 -24.53
C PHE A 23 7.20 -1.80 -25.68
N LEU A 24 6.63 -1.58 -26.87
CA LEU A 24 7.37 -1.16 -28.06
C LEU A 24 7.68 0.34 -28.06
N LYS A 25 7.14 1.11 -27.10
CA LYS A 25 7.26 2.57 -26.99
C LYS A 25 6.84 3.29 -28.28
N THR A 26 5.84 2.76 -28.96
CA THR A 26 5.22 3.45 -30.10
C THR A 26 4.25 4.54 -29.60
N THR A 27 3.79 5.40 -30.50
CA THR A 27 2.94 6.57 -30.15
C THR A 27 1.45 6.31 -30.35
N LYS A 28 1.03 5.06 -30.63
CA LYS A 28 -0.32 4.78 -31.12
C LYS A 28 -1.38 4.96 -30.05
N THR A 29 -1.09 4.68 -28.79
CA THR A 29 -2.05 4.94 -27.70
C THR A 29 -2.28 6.44 -27.52
N ASN A 30 -1.23 7.26 -27.59
CA ASN A 30 -1.37 8.71 -27.49
C ASN A 30 -2.05 9.30 -28.74
N GLU A 31 -1.73 8.83 -29.95
CA GLU A 31 -2.44 9.22 -31.17
C GLU A 31 -3.94 8.86 -31.10
N PHE A 32 -4.27 7.67 -30.58
CA PHE A 32 -5.66 7.25 -30.35
C PHE A 32 -6.35 8.15 -29.33
N LEU A 33 -5.66 8.50 -28.24
CA LEU A 33 -6.17 9.44 -27.25
C LEU A 33 -6.49 10.78 -27.91
N THR A 34 -5.52 11.40 -28.60
CA THR A 34 -5.71 12.71 -29.25
C THR A 34 -6.94 12.75 -30.14
N ARG A 35 -7.16 11.72 -30.98
CA ARG A 35 -8.36 11.61 -31.82
C ARG A 35 -9.63 11.43 -31.00
N SER A 36 -9.56 10.68 -29.90
CA SER A 36 -10.70 10.46 -29.02
C SER A 36 -11.14 11.75 -28.29
N LEU A 37 -10.21 12.68 -28.05
CA LEU A 37 -10.52 13.97 -27.42
C LEU A 37 -11.47 14.84 -28.27
N GLU A 38 -11.56 14.60 -29.58
CA GLU A 38 -12.52 15.27 -30.47
C GLU A 38 -13.98 14.87 -30.18
N TYR A 39 -14.21 13.78 -29.43
CA TYR A 39 -15.53 13.21 -29.14
C TYR A 39 -15.76 13.04 -27.63
N PRO A 40 -15.74 14.12 -26.83
CA PRO A 40 -15.75 14.06 -25.37
C PRO A 40 -16.97 13.31 -24.80
N THR A 41 -18.15 13.48 -25.39
CA THR A 41 -19.39 12.78 -24.99
C THR A 41 -19.27 11.25 -25.20
N SER A 42 -18.62 10.84 -26.29
CA SER A 42 -18.37 9.43 -26.57
C SER A 42 -17.41 8.83 -25.56
N VAL A 43 -16.32 9.53 -25.26
CA VAL A 43 -15.34 9.11 -24.24
C VAL A 43 -16.01 8.94 -22.88
N LEU A 44 -16.79 9.91 -22.42
CA LEU A 44 -17.50 9.83 -21.14
C LEU A 44 -18.47 8.64 -21.08
N LYS A 45 -19.18 8.37 -22.16
CA LYS A 45 -20.04 7.17 -22.26
C LYS A 45 -19.21 5.89 -22.17
N GLN A 46 -18.06 5.84 -22.84
CA GLN A 46 -17.17 4.68 -22.83
C GLN A 46 -16.51 4.45 -21.46
N TRP A 47 -16.21 5.49 -20.70
CA TRP A 47 -15.69 5.37 -19.33
C TRP A 47 -16.68 4.70 -18.37
N LYS A 48 -17.98 4.86 -18.64
CA LYS A 48 -19.07 4.23 -17.89
C LYS A 48 -19.50 2.86 -18.47
N GLY A 49 -18.97 2.47 -19.63
CA GLY A 49 -19.29 1.21 -20.29
C GLY A 49 -18.68 0.00 -19.57
N ARG A 50 -19.29 -1.19 -19.76
CA ARG A 50 -18.91 -2.40 -19.02
C ARG A 50 -17.55 -2.95 -19.45
N GLN A 51 -17.30 -2.98 -20.76
CA GLN A 51 -16.05 -3.48 -21.34
C GLN A 51 -15.16 -2.33 -21.80
N SER A 52 -15.74 -1.22 -22.28
CA SER A 52 -14.95 -0.07 -22.73
C SER A 52 -14.20 0.63 -21.60
N SER A 53 -14.73 0.61 -20.37
CA SER A 53 -14.04 1.17 -19.20
C SER A 53 -12.70 0.48 -18.91
N ARG A 54 -12.58 -0.81 -19.19
CA ARG A 54 -11.33 -1.59 -19.02
C ARG A 54 -10.27 -1.17 -20.03
N VAL A 55 -10.68 -0.89 -21.27
CA VAL A 55 -9.79 -0.32 -22.29
C VAL A 55 -9.28 1.04 -21.83
N TRP A 56 -10.19 1.93 -21.41
CA TRP A 56 -9.82 3.26 -20.94
C TRP A 56 -8.94 3.25 -19.68
N GLN A 57 -9.15 2.30 -18.78
CA GLN A 57 -8.26 2.11 -17.63
C GLN A 57 -6.81 1.84 -18.08
N ILE A 58 -6.62 0.97 -19.08
CA ILE A 58 -5.28 0.68 -19.62
C ILE A 58 -4.73 1.87 -20.42
N ILE A 59 -5.56 2.56 -21.22
CA ILE A 59 -5.13 3.80 -21.90
C ILE A 59 -4.58 4.80 -20.87
N VAL A 60 -5.35 5.12 -19.83
CA VAL A 60 -4.97 6.10 -18.80
C VAL A 60 -3.71 5.69 -18.03
N LYS A 61 -3.48 4.39 -17.88
CA LYS A 61 -2.25 3.84 -17.29
C LYS A 61 -1.02 4.04 -18.19
N ARG A 62 -1.19 4.01 -19.52
CA ARG A 62 -0.07 3.96 -20.49
C ARG A 62 0.21 5.29 -21.19
N ILE A 63 -0.73 6.24 -21.17
CA ILE A 63 -0.52 7.56 -21.76
C ILE A 63 0.56 8.36 -21.02
N ASN A 64 1.23 9.24 -21.76
CA ASN A 64 2.22 10.15 -21.18
C ASN A 64 1.54 11.32 -20.44
N GLU A 65 2.36 12.17 -19.80
CA GLU A 65 1.84 13.29 -19.02
C GLU A 65 1.09 14.32 -19.90
N ASP A 66 1.58 14.62 -21.11
CA ASP A 66 0.93 15.54 -22.03
C ASP A 66 -0.48 15.06 -22.43
N GLY A 67 -0.62 13.76 -22.73
CA GLY A 67 -1.90 13.14 -23.02
C GLY A 67 -2.83 13.19 -21.80
N ARG A 68 -2.29 12.96 -20.60
CA ARG A 68 -3.05 13.03 -19.35
C ARG A 68 -3.57 14.45 -19.08
N GLN A 69 -2.74 15.47 -19.27
CA GLN A 69 -3.12 16.87 -19.15
C GLN A 69 -4.20 17.24 -20.19
N SER A 70 -4.02 16.80 -21.44
CA SER A 70 -4.98 17.03 -22.53
C SER A 70 -6.34 16.39 -22.23
N LEU A 71 -6.33 15.16 -21.71
CA LEU A 71 -7.52 14.44 -21.28
C LEU A 71 -8.23 15.16 -20.11
N TYR A 72 -7.47 15.68 -19.15
CA TYR A 72 -8.02 16.45 -18.04
C TYR A 72 -8.79 17.67 -18.53
N HIS A 73 -8.10 18.59 -19.21
CA HIS A 73 -8.68 19.87 -19.61
C HIS A 73 -9.80 19.72 -20.64
N SER A 74 -9.74 18.69 -21.49
CA SER A 74 -10.72 18.51 -22.56
C SER A 74 -11.99 17.79 -22.09
N ILE A 75 -11.89 16.90 -21.10
CA ILE A 75 -12.98 15.96 -20.77
C ILE A 75 -13.32 15.93 -19.28
N LEU A 76 -12.31 15.83 -18.42
CA LEU A 76 -12.49 15.45 -17.00
C LEU A 76 -12.69 16.62 -16.05
N ASN A 77 -12.17 17.80 -16.38
CA ASN A 77 -12.27 18.99 -15.55
C ASN A 77 -13.74 19.28 -15.17
N GLY A 78 -14.02 19.32 -13.86
CA GLY A 78 -15.36 19.54 -13.30
C GLY A 78 -16.28 18.31 -13.33
N LYS A 79 -15.75 17.12 -13.68
CA LYS A 79 -16.50 15.85 -13.74
C LYS A 79 -15.80 14.71 -12.99
N LEU A 80 -14.64 14.92 -12.39
CA LEU A 80 -13.91 13.89 -11.66
C LEU A 80 -14.75 13.32 -10.53
N LEU A 81 -15.49 14.15 -9.78
CA LEU A 81 -16.35 13.65 -8.70
C LEU A 81 -17.44 12.72 -9.26
N GLU A 82 -18.16 13.16 -10.29
CA GLU A 82 -19.21 12.34 -10.94
C GLU A 82 -18.66 10.99 -11.40
N LEU A 83 -17.48 11.00 -12.05
CA LEU A 83 -16.83 9.79 -12.55
C LEU A 83 -16.26 8.93 -11.41
N ALA A 84 -15.79 9.53 -10.32
CA ALA A 84 -15.32 8.83 -9.12
C ALA A 84 -16.45 8.05 -8.43
N LEU A 85 -17.69 8.56 -8.47
CA LEU A 85 -18.86 7.92 -7.87
C LEU A 85 -19.49 6.84 -8.77
N ASP A 86 -19.17 6.81 -10.07
CA ASP A 86 -19.64 5.79 -11.01
C ASP A 86 -19.06 4.39 -10.70
N ASN A 87 -19.77 3.33 -11.06
CA ASN A 87 -19.34 1.95 -10.76
C ASN A 87 -18.27 1.40 -11.72
N CYS A 88 -18.18 1.94 -12.92
CA CYS A 88 -17.17 1.59 -13.91
C CYS A 88 -16.04 2.64 -13.93
N ALA A 89 -16.39 3.92 -14.03
CA ALA A 89 -15.42 4.97 -14.26
C ALA A 89 -14.48 5.24 -13.06
N ASN A 90 -14.90 4.89 -11.82
CA ASN A 90 -14.05 5.09 -10.64
C ASN A 90 -12.68 4.41 -10.74
N PHE A 91 -12.58 3.26 -11.42
CA PHE A 91 -11.31 2.56 -11.60
C PHE A 91 -10.39 3.30 -12.57
N ILE A 92 -10.95 3.96 -13.57
CA ILE A 92 -10.22 4.80 -14.52
C ILE A 92 -9.76 6.07 -13.82
N VAL A 93 -10.64 6.70 -13.01
CA VAL A 93 -10.30 7.86 -12.18
C VAL A 93 -9.18 7.53 -11.20
N GLN A 94 -9.24 6.37 -10.52
CA GLN A 94 -8.13 5.91 -9.69
C GLN A 94 -6.82 5.87 -10.47
N GLU A 95 -6.79 5.23 -11.65
CA GLU A 95 -5.57 5.10 -12.45
C GLU A 95 -5.08 6.45 -12.98
N PHE A 96 -6.01 7.35 -13.29
CA PHE A 96 -5.73 8.72 -13.71
C PHE A 96 -4.99 9.50 -12.63
N ILE A 97 -5.56 9.50 -11.41
CA ILE A 97 -4.98 10.17 -10.24
C ILE A 97 -3.65 9.51 -9.85
N ALA A 98 -3.63 8.17 -9.79
CA ALA A 98 -2.47 7.41 -9.34
C ALA A 98 -1.26 7.52 -10.25
N ASN A 99 -1.38 8.04 -11.48
CA ASN A 99 -0.26 8.28 -12.39
C ASN A 99 -0.11 9.76 -12.80
N ALA A 100 -0.79 10.71 -12.14
CA ALA A 100 -0.54 12.15 -12.34
C ALA A 100 0.84 12.54 -11.77
N ASN A 101 1.73 13.02 -12.64
CA ASN A 101 3.12 13.34 -12.30
C ASN A 101 3.42 14.82 -12.32
N SER A 102 2.65 15.64 -13.04
CA SER A 102 2.78 17.09 -12.97
C SER A 102 2.15 17.60 -11.67
N GLU A 103 2.80 18.58 -11.05
CA GLU A 103 2.28 19.24 -9.84
C GLU A 103 1.01 20.03 -10.15
N GLU A 104 0.95 20.66 -11.33
CA GLU A 104 -0.23 21.39 -11.80
C GLU A 104 -1.46 20.48 -11.91
N LEU A 105 -1.34 19.33 -12.57
CA LEU A 105 -2.46 18.38 -12.67
C LEU A 105 -2.83 17.80 -11.31
N ALA A 106 -1.85 17.54 -10.45
CA ALA A 106 -2.14 17.08 -9.10
C ALA A 106 -2.95 18.14 -8.36
N ALA A 107 -2.54 19.41 -8.40
CA ALA A 107 -3.27 20.51 -7.76
C ALA A 107 -4.72 20.58 -8.25
N ASP A 108 -4.93 20.57 -9.57
CA ASP A 108 -6.25 20.56 -10.20
C ASP A 108 -7.13 19.39 -9.71
N ILE A 109 -6.58 18.17 -9.66
CA ILE A 109 -7.29 16.98 -9.15
C ILE A 109 -7.65 17.13 -7.67
N PHE A 110 -6.71 17.60 -6.85
CA PHE A 110 -6.91 17.76 -5.41
C PHE A 110 -7.95 18.84 -5.12
N ASP A 111 -7.94 19.96 -5.85
CA ASP A 111 -8.91 21.03 -5.69
C ASP A 111 -10.35 20.55 -5.99
N GLU A 112 -10.54 19.70 -7.00
CA GLU A 112 -11.87 19.17 -7.32
C GLU A 112 -12.36 18.10 -6.31
N LEU A 113 -11.47 17.19 -5.87
CA LEU A 113 -11.88 15.99 -5.12
C LEU A 113 -11.75 16.12 -3.60
N LEU A 114 -10.88 16.99 -3.08
CA LEU A 114 -10.53 16.97 -1.66
C LEU A 114 -11.67 17.45 -0.76
N ASP A 115 -12.47 18.42 -1.22
CA ASP A 115 -13.63 18.91 -0.49
C ASP A 115 -14.82 17.95 -0.57
N ASN A 116 -14.87 17.12 -1.62
CA ASN A 116 -15.90 16.10 -1.83
C ASN A 116 -15.46 14.70 -1.36
N LEU A 117 -14.38 14.61 -0.58
CA LEU A 117 -13.85 13.32 -0.10
C LEU A 117 -14.86 12.57 0.79
N VAL A 118 -15.78 13.29 1.44
CA VAL A 118 -16.88 12.71 2.22
C VAL A 118 -17.81 11.88 1.32
N ASP A 119 -18.20 12.40 0.15
CA ASP A 119 -19.08 11.68 -0.76
C ASP A 119 -18.41 10.40 -1.29
N ILE A 120 -17.12 10.48 -1.64
CA ILE A 120 -16.31 9.34 -2.08
C ILE A 120 -16.25 8.26 -0.99
N TYR A 121 -16.10 8.67 0.27
CA TYR A 121 -16.10 7.81 1.44
C TYR A 121 -17.45 7.13 1.66
N GLU A 122 -18.55 7.90 1.65
CA GLU A 122 -19.91 7.39 1.87
C GLU A 122 -20.33 6.38 0.78
N HIS A 123 -19.94 6.63 -0.47
CA HIS A 123 -20.15 5.72 -1.59
C HIS A 123 -19.14 4.56 -1.66
N LYS A 124 -18.24 4.44 -0.66
CA LYS A 124 -17.26 3.36 -0.52
C LYS A 124 -16.32 3.23 -1.72
N LYS A 125 -15.96 4.34 -2.35
CA LYS A 125 -15.06 4.40 -3.51
C LYS A 125 -13.59 4.40 -3.08
N TRP A 126 -13.20 3.35 -2.36
CA TRP A 126 -11.87 3.22 -1.75
C TRP A 126 -10.72 3.24 -2.76
N SER A 127 -10.97 2.76 -3.98
CA SER A 127 -10.06 2.86 -5.14
C SER A 127 -9.59 4.30 -5.36
N VAL A 128 -10.53 5.24 -5.36
CA VAL A 128 -10.25 6.67 -5.60
C VAL A 128 -9.47 7.28 -4.44
N ILE A 129 -9.87 6.97 -3.18
CA ILE A 129 -9.12 7.42 -1.99
C ILE A 129 -7.68 6.90 -2.01
N LYS A 130 -7.49 5.63 -2.39
CA LYS A 130 -6.18 5.03 -2.57
C LYS A 130 -5.37 5.76 -3.65
N GLY A 131 -5.99 6.07 -4.80
CA GLY A 131 -5.38 6.87 -5.87
C GLY A 131 -4.88 8.24 -5.38
N LEU A 132 -5.69 8.95 -4.60
CA LEU A 132 -5.31 10.23 -3.98
C LEU A 132 -4.11 10.08 -3.04
N ILE A 133 -4.07 9.03 -2.21
CA ILE A 133 -2.91 8.78 -1.33
C ILE A 133 -1.65 8.49 -2.16
N GLN A 134 -1.77 7.71 -3.24
CA GLN A 134 -0.65 7.42 -4.13
C GLN A 134 -0.15 8.67 -4.88
N ALA A 135 -1.06 9.56 -5.29
CA ALA A 135 -0.68 10.86 -5.86
C ALA A 135 0.02 11.75 -4.82
N ALA A 136 -0.51 11.84 -3.60
CA ALA A 136 0.11 12.60 -2.51
C ALA A 136 1.49 12.06 -2.13
N ALA A 137 1.76 10.77 -2.32
CA ALA A 137 3.10 10.20 -2.08
C ALA A 137 4.16 10.81 -3.00
N ARG A 138 3.79 11.23 -4.22
CA ARG A 138 4.67 11.93 -5.16
C ARG A 138 4.67 13.44 -4.94
N HIS A 139 3.53 13.99 -4.53
CA HIS A 139 3.31 15.43 -4.38
C HIS A 139 3.14 15.80 -2.90
N GLU A 140 4.26 16.09 -2.25
CA GLU A 140 4.32 16.30 -0.79
C GLU A 140 3.41 17.43 -0.30
N CYS A 141 3.23 18.49 -1.09
CA CYS A 141 2.37 19.63 -0.78
C CYS A 141 0.92 19.24 -0.45
N HIS A 142 0.40 18.16 -1.05
CA HIS A 142 -0.98 17.70 -0.81
C HIS A 142 -1.13 16.74 0.38
N GLN A 143 -0.04 16.17 0.91
CA GLN A 143 -0.12 15.14 1.96
C GLN A 143 -0.80 15.66 3.24
N SER A 144 -0.45 16.87 3.66
CA SER A 144 -0.98 17.46 4.91
C SER A 144 -2.49 17.70 4.81
N ALA A 145 -2.96 18.24 3.69
CA ALA A 145 -4.37 18.53 3.46
C ALA A 145 -5.20 17.23 3.34
N LEU A 146 -4.71 16.25 2.59
CA LEU A 146 -5.33 14.93 2.47
C LEU A 146 -5.44 14.22 3.84
N LEU A 147 -4.37 14.20 4.62
CA LEU A 147 -4.36 13.57 5.94
C LEU A 147 -5.32 14.25 6.92
N LEU A 148 -5.50 15.57 6.83
CA LEU A 148 -6.48 16.28 7.66
C LEU A 148 -7.90 15.78 7.36
N ARG A 149 -8.27 15.65 6.08
CA ARG A 149 -9.59 15.14 5.67
C ARG A 149 -9.77 13.68 6.04
N LEU A 150 -8.78 12.82 5.78
CA LEU A 150 -8.83 11.40 6.16
C LEU A 150 -8.99 11.23 7.68
N ARG A 151 -8.29 12.03 8.49
CA ARG A 151 -8.46 12.00 9.95
C ARG A 151 -9.88 12.35 10.37
N ALA A 152 -10.56 13.24 9.67
CA ALA A 152 -11.97 13.54 9.95
C ALA A 152 -12.86 12.34 9.62
N LEU A 153 -12.70 11.73 8.45
CA LEU A 153 -13.48 10.56 8.01
C LEU A 153 -13.30 9.35 8.93
N PHE A 154 -12.10 9.16 9.49
CA PHE A 154 -11.76 8.07 10.40
C PHE A 154 -11.78 8.50 11.88
N ASN A 155 -12.62 9.48 12.25
CA ASN A 155 -12.91 9.89 13.63
C ASN A 155 -11.67 10.23 14.49
N SER A 156 -10.60 10.72 13.86
CA SER A 156 -9.26 10.90 14.42
C SER A 156 -8.71 12.33 14.28
N SER A 157 -9.59 13.32 14.12
CA SER A 157 -9.21 14.75 14.01
C SER A 157 -8.64 15.32 15.30
N LYS A 158 -9.09 14.84 16.47
CA LYS A 158 -8.70 15.38 17.77
C LYS A 158 -7.40 14.73 18.25
N LYS A 159 -6.63 15.45 19.08
CA LYS A 159 -5.42 14.90 19.72
C LYS A 159 -5.75 13.68 20.59
N SER A 160 -6.88 13.70 21.28
CA SER A 160 -7.35 12.59 22.13
C SER A 160 -7.72 11.33 21.33
N THR A 161 -8.14 11.45 20.07
CA THR A 161 -8.56 10.31 19.24
C THR A 161 -7.50 9.87 18.23
N LYS A 162 -6.33 10.52 18.21
CA LYS A 162 -5.24 10.24 17.27
C LYS A 162 -4.77 8.77 17.33
N HIS A 163 -4.84 8.15 18.51
CA HIS A 163 -4.46 6.76 18.72
C HIS A 163 -5.37 5.76 17.99
N ALA A 164 -6.59 6.17 17.62
CA ALA A 164 -7.59 5.34 16.95
C ALA A 164 -7.48 5.36 15.41
N PHE A 165 -6.61 6.19 14.83
CA PHE A 165 -6.55 6.36 13.37
C PHE A 165 -6.27 5.06 12.60
N LEU A 166 -5.24 4.31 12.98
CA LEU A 166 -4.90 3.03 12.35
C LEU A 166 -6.03 2.01 12.52
N PRO A 167 -6.56 1.73 13.73
CA PRO A 167 -7.72 0.86 13.90
C PRO A 167 -8.92 1.24 13.02
N ASN A 168 -9.25 2.53 12.95
CA ASN A 168 -10.38 3.04 12.20
C ASN A 168 -10.18 2.92 10.69
N VAL A 169 -8.98 3.20 10.18
CA VAL A 169 -8.67 2.99 8.76
C VAL A 169 -8.65 1.49 8.44
N PHE A 170 -8.00 0.68 9.27
CA PHE A 170 -7.86 -0.77 9.04
C PHE A 170 -9.21 -1.47 8.93
N THR A 171 -10.18 -1.07 9.76
CA THR A 171 -11.52 -1.67 9.82
C THR A 171 -12.57 -0.87 9.06
N LEU A 172 -12.20 0.25 8.43
CA LEU A 172 -13.13 1.21 7.84
C LEU A 172 -14.25 1.65 8.81
N ASN A 173 -13.87 2.01 10.04
CA ASN A 173 -14.74 2.38 11.18
C ASN A 173 -15.70 1.25 11.66
N ALA A 174 -15.48 -0.02 11.27
CA ALA A 174 -16.36 -1.12 11.68
C ALA A 174 -16.07 -1.67 13.09
N ALA A 175 -14.88 -1.44 13.64
CA ALA A 175 -14.50 -1.90 14.97
C ALA A 175 -14.60 -0.78 16.01
N GLU A 176 -14.98 -1.18 17.22
CA GLU A 176 -14.84 -0.32 18.39
C GLU A 176 -13.36 -0.32 18.83
N VAL A 177 -12.86 0.86 19.15
CA VAL A 177 -11.49 1.07 19.59
C VAL A 177 -11.50 1.27 21.10
N VAL A 178 -10.91 0.33 21.83
CA VAL A 178 -10.90 0.32 23.29
C VAL A 178 -9.50 0.68 23.80
N GLN A 179 -9.42 1.70 24.64
CA GLN A 179 -8.19 2.04 25.35
C GLN A 179 -8.19 1.37 26.73
N GLY A 180 -7.20 0.53 26.99
CA GLY A 180 -6.99 -0.13 28.27
C GLY A 180 -6.50 0.83 29.35
N ALA A 181 -6.51 0.38 30.60
CA ALA A 181 -6.03 1.15 31.75
C ALA A 181 -4.53 1.50 31.66
N ASP A 182 -3.77 0.73 30.89
CA ASP A 182 -2.35 0.98 30.56
C ASP A 182 -2.16 2.02 29.44
N GLY A 183 -3.26 2.63 28.99
CA GLY A 183 -3.29 3.59 27.88
C GLY A 183 -3.11 2.95 26.50
N ARG A 184 -3.06 1.62 26.40
CA ARG A 184 -2.85 0.90 25.14
C ARG A 184 -4.16 0.60 24.43
N VAL A 185 -4.11 0.66 23.11
CA VAL A 185 -5.28 0.49 22.26
C VAL A 185 -5.42 -0.95 21.84
N ASN A 186 -6.65 -1.46 21.92
CA ASN A 186 -7.07 -2.75 21.42
C ASN A 186 -8.29 -2.55 20.51
N PHE A 187 -8.42 -3.40 19.50
CA PHE A 187 -9.60 -3.45 18.63
C PHE A 187 -9.69 -4.86 18.03
N ASP A 188 -10.86 -5.20 17.49
CA ASP A 188 -11.10 -6.48 16.87
C ASP A 188 -10.43 -6.57 15.48
N ILE A 189 -9.32 -7.30 15.40
CA ILE A 189 -8.56 -7.51 14.15
C ILE A 189 -9.40 -8.24 13.09
N SER A 190 -10.35 -9.09 13.49
CA SER A 190 -11.18 -9.86 12.54
C SER A 190 -12.08 -8.97 11.68
N LYS A 191 -12.35 -7.74 12.13
CA LYS A 191 -13.06 -6.70 11.37
C LYS A 191 -12.17 -5.97 10.35
N GLY A 192 -10.92 -6.39 10.19
CA GLY A 192 -9.98 -5.84 9.22
C GLY A 192 -10.49 -5.92 7.79
N ASN A 193 -10.41 -4.82 7.05
CA ASN A 193 -10.83 -4.72 5.66
C ASN A 193 -9.63 -4.68 4.71
N LEU A 194 -9.76 -5.31 3.53
CA LEU A 194 -8.72 -5.31 2.51
C LEU A 194 -8.35 -3.87 2.08
N HIS A 195 -9.36 -3.03 1.82
CA HIS A 195 -9.12 -1.63 1.45
C HIS A 195 -8.47 -0.86 2.59
N GLY A 196 -8.91 -1.06 3.83
CA GLY A 196 -8.29 -0.45 5.01
C GLY A 196 -6.80 -0.79 5.13
N SER A 197 -6.43 -2.05 4.92
CA SER A 197 -5.02 -2.48 4.89
C SER A 197 -4.24 -1.84 3.74
N LEU A 198 -4.78 -1.81 2.52
CA LEU A 198 -4.12 -1.19 1.36
C LEU A 198 -3.91 0.32 1.56
N LEU A 199 -4.91 1.02 2.11
CA LEU A 199 -4.81 2.45 2.44
C LEU A 199 -3.70 2.68 3.47
N LEU A 200 -3.61 1.87 4.53
CA LEU A 200 -2.55 2.00 5.53
C LEU A 200 -1.15 1.75 4.96
N GLN A 201 -1.00 0.79 4.06
CA GLN A 201 0.27 0.53 3.38
C GLN A 201 0.73 1.77 2.58
N ASP A 202 -0.18 2.39 1.82
CA ASP A 202 0.14 3.61 1.05
C ASP A 202 0.36 4.82 1.98
N LEU A 203 -0.42 4.95 3.07
CA LEU A 203 -0.25 6.04 4.04
C LEU A 203 1.09 5.98 4.76
N LEU A 204 1.63 4.78 5.00
CA LEU A 204 2.96 4.58 5.59
C LEU A 204 4.09 4.96 4.64
N ALA A 205 3.83 5.01 3.33
CA ALA A 205 4.75 5.49 2.31
C ALA A 205 4.75 7.02 2.15
N LEU A 206 3.90 7.75 2.90
CA LEU A 206 3.92 9.22 2.93
C LEU A 206 5.03 9.73 3.86
N LYS A 207 5.62 10.89 3.54
CA LYS A 207 6.52 11.62 4.46
C LYS A 207 5.75 12.14 5.68
N HIS A 208 4.48 12.51 5.50
CA HIS A 208 3.60 12.98 6.58
C HIS A 208 2.88 11.84 7.36
N ASN A 209 3.50 10.67 7.52
CA ASN A 209 2.88 9.49 8.15
C ASN A 209 2.75 9.53 9.70
N LYS A 210 3.15 10.62 10.38
CA LYS A 210 3.22 10.75 11.85
C LYS A 210 1.93 10.39 12.60
N THR A 211 0.78 10.49 11.95
CA THR A 211 -0.50 10.09 12.55
C THR A 211 -0.65 8.57 12.60
N VAL A 212 -0.32 7.89 11.49
CA VAL A 212 -0.36 6.43 11.40
C VAL A 212 0.67 5.83 12.35
N VAL A 213 1.89 6.36 12.35
CA VAL A 213 2.98 5.90 13.24
C VAL A 213 2.58 6.02 14.71
N TYR A 214 2.03 7.16 15.12
CA TYR A 214 1.56 7.34 16.50
C TYR A 214 0.47 6.35 16.88
N SER A 215 -0.49 6.10 15.99
CA SER A 215 -1.57 5.13 16.23
C SER A 215 -1.03 3.70 16.31
N MET A 216 -0.10 3.30 15.44
CA MET A 216 0.61 2.01 15.52
C MET A 216 1.33 1.83 16.86
N LEU A 217 2.07 2.86 17.31
CA LEU A 217 2.79 2.84 18.58
C LEU A 217 1.87 2.84 19.81
N SER A 218 0.60 3.20 19.65
CA SER A 218 -0.40 3.19 20.71
C SER A 218 -1.03 1.80 20.91
N LEU A 219 -0.86 0.89 19.95
CA LEU A 219 -1.43 -0.46 20.04
C LEU A 219 -0.82 -1.25 21.20
N SER A 220 -1.63 -2.15 21.77
CA SER A 220 -1.17 -3.11 22.75
C SER A 220 -0.27 -4.16 22.10
N LYS A 221 0.60 -4.79 22.91
CA LYS A 221 1.43 -5.92 22.45
C LYS A 221 0.58 -7.08 21.92
N LYS A 222 -0.56 -7.35 22.57
CA LYS A 222 -1.51 -8.37 22.13
C LYS A 222 -2.01 -8.07 20.72
N THR A 223 -2.49 -6.85 20.49
CA THR A 223 -3.00 -6.40 19.18
C THR A 223 -1.91 -6.40 18.10
N ILE A 224 -0.67 -6.05 18.44
CA ILE A 224 0.47 -6.15 17.50
C ILE A 224 0.72 -7.61 17.09
N LEU A 225 0.64 -8.56 18.03
CA LEU A 225 0.79 -9.98 17.71
C LEU A 225 -0.38 -10.47 16.84
N GLU A 226 -1.62 -10.13 17.20
CA GLU A 226 -2.80 -10.50 16.41
C GLU A 226 -2.73 -9.94 14.97
N LEU A 227 -2.25 -8.70 14.79
CA LEU A 227 -1.98 -8.14 13.46
C LEU A 227 -0.92 -8.93 12.70
N ALA A 228 0.09 -9.49 13.37
CA ALA A 228 1.13 -10.27 12.70
C ALA A 228 0.61 -11.60 12.13
N HIS A 229 -0.37 -12.21 12.80
CA HIS A 229 -1.02 -13.46 12.36
C HIS A 229 -2.22 -13.24 11.42
N ASP A 230 -2.78 -12.02 11.33
CA ASP A 230 -3.82 -11.70 10.36
C ASP A 230 -3.23 -11.37 8.98
N GLN A 231 -3.80 -11.94 7.90
CA GLN A 231 -3.31 -11.71 6.54
C GLN A 231 -3.24 -10.22 6.18
N LYS A 232 -4.27 -9.43 6.51
CA LYS A 232 -4.35 -8.01 6.17
C LYS A 232 -3.48 -7.18 7.10
N GLY A 233 -3.45 -7.52 8.38
CA GLY A 233 -2.63 -6.89 9.41
C GLY A 233 -1.14 -7.08 9.16
N SER A 234 -0.73 -8.27 8.72
CA SER A 234 0.67 -8.60 8.46
C SER A 234 1.26 -7.71 7.37
N TYR A 235 0.48 -7.39 6.32
CA TYR A 235 0.91 -6.45 5.28
C TYR A 235 1.09 -5.03 5.82
N VAL A 236 0.24 -4.58 6.75
CA VAL A 236 0.39 -3.26 7.40
C VAL A 236 1.66 -3.23 8.25
N LEU A 237 1.93 -4.27 9.04
CA LEU A 237 3.16 -4.35 9.83
C LEU A 237 4.41 -4.40 8.94
N GLN A 238 4.36 -5.18 7.85
CA GLN A 238 5.45 -5.21 6.88
C GLN A 238 5.69 -3.84 6.24
N ALA A 239 4.64 -3.12 5.83
CA ALA A 239 4.77 -1.77 5.27
C ALA A 239 5.33 -0.79 6.30
N PHE A 240 4.93 -0.90 7.57
CA PHE A 240 5.47 -0.07 8.66
C PHE A 240 6.97 -0.30 8.87
N ILE A 241 7.40 -1.56 8.89
CA ILE A 241 8.81 -1.94 9.06
C ILE A 241 9.66 -1.52 7.84
N LYS A 242 9.13 -1.74 6.63
CA LYS A 242 9.83 -1.50 5.36
C LYS A 242 9.82 -0.03 4.92
N SER A 243 8.94 0.81 5.49
CA SER A 243 8.81 2.20 5.06
C SER A 243 10.11 2.99 5.30
N PRO A 244 10.65 3.69 4.28
CA PRO A 244 11.81 4.57 4.45
C PRO A 244 11.46 5.86 5.21
N PHE A 245 10.17 6.19 5.33
CA PHE A 245 9.69 7.41 6.00
C PHE A 245 9.27 7.19 7.45
N VAL A 246 9.43 5.97 7.98
CA VAL A 246 9.25 5.67 9.41
C VAL A 246 10.64 5.52 10.03
N ASN A 247 10.91 6.25 11.09
CA ASN A 247 12.20 6.22 11.77
C ASN A 247 12.44 4.87 12.48
N ASP A 248 13.70 4.45 12.57
CA ASP A 248 14.05 3.21 13.27
C ASP A 248 13.65 3.23 14.76
N GLU A 249 13.67 4.41 15.39
CA GLU A 249 13.19 4.61 16.77
C GLU A 249 11.71 4.27 16.93
N ASP A 250 10.88 4.56 15.93
CA ASP A 250 9.47 4.22 15.93
C ASP A 250 9.24 2.75 15.54
N LYS A 251 10.10 2.18 14.70
CA LYS A 251 10.04 0.75 14.35
C LYS A 251 10.43 -0.16 15.51
N PHE A 252 11.33 0.30 16.37
CA PHE A 252 11.95 -0.53 17.40
C PHE A 252 10.97 -1.07 18.46
N PRO A 253 10.05 -0.29 19.06
CA PRO A 253 9.14 -0.80 20.09
C PRO A 253 8.28 -1.99 19.68
N PRO A 254 7.51 -1.97 18.56
CA PRO A 254 6.75 -3.13 18.13
C PRO A 254 7.67 -4.29 17.72
N ALA A 255 8.78 -4.00 17.03
CA ALA A 255 9.75 -5.01 16.63
C ALA A 255 10.37 -5.71 17.85
N ALA A 256 10.81 -4.99 18.86
CA ALA A 256 11.43 -5.56 20.06
C ALA A 256 10.51 -6.53 20.80
N PHE A 257 9.20 -6.28 20.79
CA PHE A 257 8.22 -7.24 21.29
C PHE A 257 8.12 -8.48 20.39
N LEU A 258 7.93 -8.30 19.08
CA LEU A 258 7.81 -9.39 18.10
C LEU A 258 9.08 -10.26 18.03
N LYS A 259 10.27 -9.67 18.17
CA LYS A 259 11.55 -10.38 18.25
C LYS A 259 11.58 -11.41 19.39
N LYS A 260 10.95 -11.11 20.54
CA LYS A 260 10.85 -12.07 21.66
C LYS A 260 9.90 -13.23 21.37
N LYS A 261 9.07 -13.10 20.34
CA LYS A 261 8.11 -14.09 19.85
C LYS A 261 8.56 -14.69 18.52
N TRP A 262 9.82 -14.55 18.12
CA TRP A 262 10.29 -14.97 16.80
C TRP A 262 9.93 -16.42 16.44
N TRP A 263 9.96 -17.35 17.39
CA TRP A 263 9.59 -18.75 17.17
C TRP A 263 8.13 -18.90 16.72
N ASP A 264 7.23 -18.16 17.38
CA ASP A 264 5.80 -18.10 17.06
C ASP A 264 5.58 -17.56 15.65
N LEU A 265 6.33 -16.52 15.27
CA LEU A 265 6.24 -15.91 13.95
C LEU A 265 6.70 -16.86 12.84
N ILE A 266 7.78 -17.60 13.05
CA ILE A 266 8.33 -18.48 12.00
C ILE A 266 7.52 -19.77 11.81
N ASP A 267 6.74 -20.18 12.82
CA ASP A 267 5.92 -21.40 12.73
C ASP A 267 4.54 -21.16 12.09
N ASP A 268 4.28 -19.91 11.67
CA ASP A 268 3.04 -19.46 11.04
C ASP A 268 3.27 -19.00 9.59
N ASN A 269 2.34 -19.34 8.69
CA ASN A 269 2.47 -19.05 7.26
C ASN A 269 2.30 -17.56 6.91
N ILE A 270 1.66 -16.78 7.78
CA ILE A 270 1.40 -15.35 7.61
C ILE A 270 2.47 -14.56 8.38
N ALA A 271 2.62 -14.84 9.67
CA ALA A 271 3.50 -14.09 10.56
C ALA A 271 4.98 -14.26 10.21
N SER A 272 5.36 -15.33 9.50
CA SER A 272 6.73 -15.54 9.03
C SER A 272 7.19 -14.46 8.04
N HIS A 273 6.26 -13.81 7.34
CA HIS A 273 6.56 -12.64 6.50
C HIS A 273 6.83 -11.38 7.31
N VAL A 274 6.22 -11.24 8.49
CA VAL A 274 6.54 -10.16 9.44
C VAL A 274 7.92 -10.39 10.04
N PHE A 275 8.25 -11.65 10.40
CA PHE A 275 9.61 -12.01 10.81
C PHE A 275 10.64 -11.61 9.75
N ASP A 276 10.40 -11.90 8.46
CA ASP A 276 11.29 -11.52 7.37
C ASP A 276 11.47 -10.00 7.27
N ALA A 277 10.39 -9.24 7.41
CA ALA A 277 10.48 -7.80 7.41
C ALA A 277 11.39 -7.30 8.56
N ILE A 278 11.27 -7.85 9.76
CA ILE A 278 12.14 -7.48 10.89
C ILE A 278 13.59 -7.93 10.64
N TRP A 279 13.80 -9.13 10.10
CA TRP A 279 15.12 -9.69 9.79
C TRP A 279 15.87 -8.86 8.76
N ASP A 280 15.19 -8.42 7.71
CA ASP A 280 15.81 -7.78 6.55
C ASP A 280 16.02 -6.27 6.73
N ASN A 281 15.22 -5.62 7.58
CA ASN A 281 15.24 -4.16 7.79
C ASN A 281 16.10 -3.74 9.00
N GLY A 282 17.09 -4.54 9.39
CA GLY A 282 18.12 -4.14 10.35
C GLY A 282 17.65 -3.98 11.80
N LEU A 283 16.48 -4.51 12.15
CA LEU A 283 15.91 -4.44 13.51
C LEU A 283 16.44 -5.53 14.45
N PHE A 284 17.06 -6.56 13.88
CA PHE A 284 17.89 -7.52 14.61
C PHE A 284 19.35 -7.12 14.59
N THR A 285 20.04 -7.21 15.73
CA THR A 285 21.50 -7.14 15.78
C THR A 285 22.12 -8.42 15.24
N ILE A 286 23.40 -8.37 14.86
CA ILE A 286 24.10 -9.56 14.38
C ILE A 286 24.16 -10.67 15.45
N ASP A 287 24.27 -10.29 16.73
CA ASP A 287 24.30 -11.22 17.85
C ASP A 287 22.93 -11.88 18.06
N GLU A 288 21.84 -11.11 17.95
CA GLU A 288 20.48 -11.67 18.02
C GLU A 288 20.25 -12.66 16.86
N LYS A 289 20.66 -12.31 15.63
CA LYS A 289 20.57 -13.21 14.47
C LYS A 289 21.34 -14.50 14.70
N GLN A 290 22.56 -14.39 15.20
CA GLN A 290 23.41 -15.53 15.51
C GLN A 290 22.79 -16.45 16.59
N GLN A 291 22.21 -15.86 17.64
CA GLN A 291 21.54 -16.60 18.69
C GLN A 291 20.32 -17.37 18.17
N ILE A 292 19.51 -16.72 17.32
CA ILE A 292 18.37 -17.37 16.65
C ILE A 292 18.84 -18.53 15.77
N MET A 293 19.91 -18.33 14.99
CA MET A 293 20.45 -19.38 14.12
C MET A 293 20.97 -20.59 14.89
N MET A 294 21.63 -20.37 16.03
CA MET A 294 22.04 -21.44 16.95
C MET A 294 20.84 -22.25 17.43
N THR A 295 19.81 -21.58 17.97
CA THR A 295 18.60 -22.24 18.45
C THR A 295 17.86 -22.99 17.34
N LEU A 296 17.76 -22.41 16.15
CA LEU A 296 17.15 -23.04 14.96
C LEU A 296 17.90 -24.30 14.53
N CYS A 297 19.23 -24.26 14.50
CA CYS A 297 20.05 -25.40 14.10
C CYS A 297 20.03 -26.53 15.14
N ASP A 298 19.89 -26.23 16.43
CA ASP A 298 19.72 -27.24 17.47
C ASP A 298 18.34 -27.90 17.42
N ALA A 299 17.29 -27.11 17.22
CA ALA A 299 15.94 -27.63 17.01
C ALA A 299 15.81 -28.45 15.71
N GLN A 300 16.71 -28.23 14.74
CA GLN A 300 16.79 -28.98 13.48
C GLN A 300 16.91 -30.51 13.67
N LYS A 301 17.37 -30.95 14.84
CA LYS A 301 17.52 -32.37 15.20
C LYS A 301 16.17 -33.09 15.43
N GLN A 302 15.05 -32.35 15.43
CA GLN A 302 13.69 -32.88 15.59
C GLN A 302 12.89 -32.91 14.27
N LYS A 303 11.70 -33.53 14.28
CA LYS A 303 10.81 -33.64 13.10
C LYS A 303 10.32 -32.25 12.68
N LYS A 304 10.75 -31.79 11.49
CA LYS A 304 10.51 -30.43 10.99
C LYS A 304 9.12 -30.25 10.37
N SER A 305 8.48 -29.12 10.62
CA SER A 305 7.34 -28.68 9.79
C SER A 305 7.81 -28.29 8.37
N SER A 306 6.90 -28.20 7.40
CA SER A 306 7.20 -27.71 6.04
C SER A 306 7.69 -26.26 6.06
N LEU A 307 7.09 -25.41 6.89
CA LEU A 307 7.45 -24.00 7.07
C LEU A 307 8.87 -23.85 7.65
N GLN A 308 9.20 -24.59 8.70
CA GLN A 308 10.55 -24.57 9.28
C GLN A 308 11.63 -24.95 8.25
N ARG A 309 11.34 -25.89 7.34
CA ARG A 309 12.28 -26.24 6.25
C ARG A 309 12.50 -25.07 5.28
N ILE A 310 11.45 -24.32 4.95
CA ILE A 310 11.55 -23.14 4.08
C ILE A 310 12.42 -22.07 4.75
N ILE A 311 12.18 -21.80 6.04
CA ILE A 311 12.90 -20.77 6.81
C ILE A 311 14.37 -21.14 6.99
N LEU A 312 14.69 -22.40 7.32
CA LEU A 312 16.08 -22.85 7.43
C LEU A 312 16.86 -22.72 6.12
N ARG A 313 16.21 -22.96 4.97
CA ARG A 313 16.83 -22.74 3.66
C ARG A 313 17.02 -21.25 3.40
N ARG A 314 16.00 -20.43 3.68
CA ARG A 314 16.00 -18.98 3.46
C ARG A 314 17.08 -18.27 4.29
N LEU A 315 17.26 -18.67 5.55
CA LEU A 315 18.28 -18.10 6.45
C LEU A 315 19.67 -18.73 6.28
N ASP A 316 19.84 -19.65 5.32
CA ASP A 316 21.08 -20.41 5.10
C ASP A 316 21.63 -21.09 6.37
N ALA A 317 20.77 -21.86 7.05
CA ALA A 317 21.16 -22.64 8.23
C ALA A 317 22.27 -23.64 7.93
N ARG A 318 22.34 -24.15 6.69
CA ARG A 318 23.41 -25.03 6.25
C ARG A 318 24.75 -24.28 6.21
N GLY A 319 24.82 -23.13 5.55
CA GLY A 319 26.03 -22.31 5.51
C GLY A 319 26.44 -21.83 6.91
N PHE A 320 25.48 -21.56 7.79
CA PHE A 320 25.75 -21.24 9.19
C PHE A 320 26.44 -22.39 9.95
N LEU A 321 25.99 -23.64 9.77
CA LEU A 321 26.59 -24.83 10.38
C LEU A 321 27.97 -25.16 9.78
N GLU A 322 28.14 -24.99 8.47
CA GLU A 322 29.40 -25.27 7.78
C GLU A 322 30.49 -24.26 8.12
N ASN A 323 30.16 -22.95 8.11
CA ASN A 323 31.10 -21.89 8.46
C ASN A 323 30.39 -20.65 9.02
N ARG A 324 30.21 -20.64 10.34
CA ARG A 324 29.60 -19.53 11.09
C ARG A 324 30.26 -18.17 10.82
N ASN A 325 31.59 -18.11 10.75
CA ASN A 325 32.31 -16.85 10.53
C ASN A 325 32.00 -16.26 9.16
N LYS A 326 31.98 -17.09 8.12
CA LYS A 326 31.62 -16.67 6.75
C LYS A 326 30.16 -16.21 6.67
N TRP A 327 29.25 -16.91 7.33
CA TRP A 327 27.84 -16.53 7.39
C TRP A 327 27.67 -15.16 8.06
N LEU A 328 28.32 -14.94 9.21
CA LEU A 328 28.26 -13.64 9.92
C LEU A 328 28.81 -12.50 9.08
N GLN A 329 29.95 -12.69 8.40
CA GLN A 329 30.51 -11.68 7.51
C GLN A 329 29.56 -11.33 6.35
N THR A 330 28.89 -12.36 5.79
CA THR A 330 27.90 -12.18 4.72
C THR A 330 26.69 -11.39 5.23
N GLU A 331 26.19 -11.73 6.41
CA GLU A 331 25.02 -11.07 7.00
C GLU A 331 25.34 -9.63 7.44
N MET A 332 26.53 -9.37 7.99
CA MET A 332 27.00 -8.01 8.29
C MET A 332 27.05 -7.14 7.03
N LYS A 333 27.56 -7.68 5.90
CA LYS A 333 27.57 -6.98 4.61
C LYS A 333 26.14 -6.68 4.14
N ARG A 334 25.22 -7.65 4.25
CA ARG A 334 23.81 -7.47 3.90
C ARG A 334 23.16 -6.35 4.73
N MET A 335 23.38 -6.36 6.05
CA MET A 335 22.86 -5.32 6.95
C MET A 335 23.42 -3.94 6.63
N HIS A 336 24.71 -3.84 6.27
CA HIS A 336 25.33 -2.56 5.87
C HIS A 336 24.74 -2.02 4.56
N ASN A 337 24.51 -2.88 3.57
CA ASN A 337 23.92 -2.47 2.29
C ASN A 337 22.46 -2.03 2.44
N SER A 338 21.69 -2.71 3.29
CA SER A 338 20.29 -2.34 3.59
C SER A 338 20.20 -0.93 4.17
N LYS A 339 21.08 -0.58 5.12
CA LYS A 339 21.15 0.78 5.70
C LYS A 339 21.56 1.87 4.71
N LYS A 340 22.32 1.54 3.66
CA LYS A 340 22.69 2.50 2.61
C LYS A 340 21.56 2.77 1.62
N ALA A 341 20.66 1.82 1.41
CA ALA A 341 19.53 1.97 0.50
C ALA A 341 18.37 2.80 1.08
N THR A 342 18.36 3.00 2.41
CA THR A 342 17.33 3.77 3.13
C THR A 342 17.75 5.22 3.44
N LYS A 343 19.01 5.58 3.18
CA LYS A 343 19.51 6.96 3.23
C LYS A 343 19.51 7.54 1.83
#